data_AF-A0A2V9S5L1-F1
#
_entry.id   AF-A0A2V9S5L1-F1
#
_cell.length_a   1.000
_cell.length_b   1.000
_cell.length_c   1.000
_cell.angle_alpha   90.00
_cell.angle_beta   90.00
_cell.angle_gamma   90.00
#
_symmetry.space_group_name_H-M   'P 1'
#
loop_
_entity.id
_entity.type
_entity.pdbx_description
1 polymer ?
#
loop_
_entity_poly.entity_id
_entity_poly.type
_entity_poly.pdbx_seq_one_letter_code
_entity_poly.pdbx_strand_id
1 'polypeptide(L)'
;MESTSRKKIIVSLLAGTLFLFGILLSLSSFDLPFQPGTNQELLFFAALAALIFVLFVALTFVLGRNLLKLFAERRLGVLGSKFRTRLVVAGLLLSFLPVLMMFWFAYGLMNRSIDKWFSRPVEEVRGDTSAMASLLSKYAAQNARVEAESIAVTPETQRAFSGHGFAPVLDEFRRRQATLQGGFAVAIKKGNAEASFGAPASWLFLKPRIQLQGLDSDTPVHLNWEQTDYILGAAPVGKDGLILVGMPLPRKFSDTVRQLEASQQRYLELSRGRRLVRRTYMGLLLLLTVMVLFATTWLALFLSKLVTRPVAALAEATQEISRGRLDYRVEVSAADEMGDLVRSFNRMAEELESNRQQIEASSRDLSAANIALEQRRRHIETILESIPTGVLSLDARRQITHVNHAFLRMFTPSGTESGSADSLIGTGLGDVFSPEIVEDIEPLLRRAERMGSTTTQLEVALQHTQFSVALTVASLQHGGRELGYVLVFEDLSDLLKAQKQAAWREVARRVAHEIKNPLTPIALSAERIQRHLERATPQEGASFRILNACAETISTAVENLRTLV
;
A
#
# COMPACT_ATOMS: atom_id res chain seq x y z
N MET A 1 -5.56 -14.07 28.40
CA MET A 1 -5.99 -12.67 28.66
C MET A 1 -6.54 -11.92 27.44
N GLU A 2 -6.39 -12.41 26.20
CA GLU A 2 -6.86 -11.74 24.95
C GLU A 2 -8.39 -11.68 24.77
N SER A 3 -9.12 -12.74 25.11
CA SER A 3 -10.58 -12.83 24.92
C SER A 3 -11.36 -11.82 25.78
N THR A 4 -10.90 -11.60 27.01
CA THR A 4 -11.57 -10.73 27.99
C THR A 4 -11.50 -9.25 27.63
N SER A 5 -10.38 -8.78 27.03
CA SER A 5 -10.26 -7.39 26.62
C SER A 5 -11.03 -7.09 25.33
N ARG A 6 -11.08 -8.05 24.39
CA ARG A 6 -11.92 -7.97 23.19
C ARG A 6 -13.40 -7.94 23.55
N LYS A 7 -13.83 -8.79 24.49
CA LYS A 7 -15.21 -8.79 25.03
C LYS A 7 -15.57 -7.48 25.73
N LYS A 8 -14.71 -6.93 26.60
CA LYS A 8 -15.00 -5.67 27.32
C LYS A 8 -15.21 -4.48 26.38
N ILE A 9 -14.43 -4.39 25.30
CA ILE A 9 -14.52 -3.30 24.33
C ILE A 9 -15.73 -3.47 23.40
N ILE A 10 -16.02 -4.71 23.00
CA ILE A 10 -17.27 -5.03 22.28
C ILE A 10 -18.47 -4.67 23.15
N VAL A 11 -18.45 -4.99 24.44
CA VAL A 11 -19.53 -4.68 25.38
C VAL A 11 -19.68 -3.17 25.63
N SER A 12 -18.58 -2.41 25.77
CA SER A 12 -18.67 -0.96 25.96
C SER A 12 -19.17 -0.24 24.70
N LEU A 13 -18.78 -0.71 23.52
CA LEU A 13 -19.23 -0.13 22.26
C LEU A 13 -20.67 -0.55 21.96
N LEU A 14 -21.04 -1.81 22.21
CA LEU A 14 -22.42 -2.28 22.17
C LEU A 14 -23.28 -1.47 23.14
N ALA A 15 -22.80 -1.16 24.35
CA ALA A 15 -23.49 -0.32 25.32
C ALA A 15 -23.60 1.14 24.84
N GLY A 16 -22.55 1.72 24.25
CA GLY A 16 -22.61 3.07 23.66
C GLY A 16 -23.56 3.14 22.46
N THR A 17 -23.57 2.09 21.64
CA THR A 17 -24.52 1.91 20.55
C THR A 17 -25.94 1.73 21.07
N LEU A 18 -26.15 0.90 22.09
CA LEU A 18 -27.43 0.70 22.76
C LEU A 18 -27.92 1.98 23.47
N PHE A 19 -26.99 2.82 23.93
CA PHE A 19 -27.28 4.09 24.59
C PHE A 19 -27.67 5.16 23.57
N LEU A 20 -26.94 5.28 22.46
CA LEU A 20 -27.31 6.16 21.34
C LEU A 20 -28.63 5.69 20.71
N PHE A 21 -28.82 4.38 20.60
CA PHE A 21 -30.05 3.70 20.20
C PHE A 21 -31.18 3.95 21.19
N GLY A 22 -30.92 3.91 22.50
CA GLY A 22 -31.88 4.22 23.55
C GLY A 22 -32.28 5.70 23.53
N ILE A 23 -31.38 6.60 23.17
CA ILE A 23 -31.68 8.02 22.95
C ILE A 23 -32.53 8.20 21.68
N LEU A 24 -32.22 7.50 20.59
CA LEU A 24 -32.99 7.54 19.33
C LEU A 24 -34.37 6.88 19.45
N LEU A 25 -34.48 5.76 20.16
CA LEU A 25 -35.75 5.11 20.53
C LEU A 25 -36.53 5.99 21.50
N SER A 26 -35.89 6.60 22.50
CA SER A 26 -36.53 7.61 23.36
C SER A 26 -36.93 8.89 22.59
N LEU A 27 -36.34 9.14 21.42
CA LEU A 27 -36.80 10.21 20.53
C LEU A 27 -37.96 9.76 19.63
N SER A 28 -38.00 8.48 19.24
CA SER A 28 -39.03 7.87 18.38
C SER A 28 -40.26 7.34 19.12
N SER A 29 -40.13 6.96 20.41
CA SER A 29 -41.14 6.24 21.20
C SER A 29 -42.02 7.14 22.07
N PHE A 30 -41.85 8.46 22.00
CA PHE A 30 -42.72 9.36 22.74
C PHE A 30 -43.74 9.97 21.78
N ASP A 31 -44.99 9.52 21.95
CA ASP A 31 -46.23 10.15 21.50
C ASP A 31 -45.99 11.18 20.40
N LEU A 32 -45.82 10.70 19.16
CA LEU A 32 -46.24 11.48 18.02
C LEU A 32 -47.76 11.50 18.12
N PRO A 33 -48.42 12.64 18.41
CA PRO A 33 -49.87 12.86 18.26
C PRO A 33 -50.23 12.90 16.77
N PHE A 34 -49.52 12.10 15.98
CA PHE A 34 -49.89 11.77 14.63
C PHE A 34 -50.90 10.65 14.81
N GLN A 35 -52.17 11.03 14.87
CA GLN A 35 -53.27 10.08 14.69
C GLN A 35 -53.44 9.92 13.19
N PRO A 36 -52.86 8.88 12.54
CA PRO A 36 -53.11 8.63 11.14
C PRO A 36 -54.63 8.55 10.94
N GLY A 37 -55.15 9.34 10.00
CA GLY A 37 -56.58 9.44 9.75
C GLY A 37 -57.16 8.14 9.18
N THR A 38 -56.29 7.26 8.67
CA THR A 38 -56.65 5.96 8.10
C THR A 38 -55.66 4.87 8.51
N ASN A 39 -56.13 3.60 8.54
CA ASN A 39 -55.27 2.44 8.81
C ASN A 39 -54.12 2.30 7.80
N GLN A 40 -54.28 2.80 6.57
CA GLN A 40 -53.24 2.79 5.53
C GLN A 40 -52.08 3.72 5.88
N GLU A 41 -52.36 4.93 6.37
CA GLU A 41 -51.32 5.86 6.84
C GLU A 41 -50.54 5.27 8.02
N LEU A 42 -51.23 4.64 8.97
CA LEU A 42 -50.59 3.96 10.11
C LEU A 42 -49.60 2.89 9.63
N LEU A 43 -50.05 2.01 8.72
CA LEU A 43 -49.20 0.94 8.17
C LEU A 43 -48.01 1.50 7.38
N PHE A 44 -48.22 2.56 6.58
CA PHE A 44 -47.14 3.21 5.83
C PHE A 44 -46.07 3.79 6.75
N PHE A 45 -46.46 4.58 7.75
CA PHE A 45 -45.51 5.18 8.68
C PHE A 45 -44.84 4.15 9.58
N ALA A 46 -45.56 3.11 10.01
CA ALA A 46 -44.99 1.99 10.76
C ALA A 46 -43.96 1.22 9.92
N ALA A 47 -44.28 0.93 8.66
CA ALA A 47 -43.36 0.26 7.74
C ALA A 47 -42.13 1.13 7.44
N LEU A 48 -42.30 2.44 7.22
CA LEU A 48 -41.20 3.37 7.00
C LEU A 48 -40.30 3.47 8.24
N ALA A 49 -40.88 3.60 9.43
CA ALA A 49 -40.13 3.61 10.69
C ALA A 49 -39.38 2.29 10.91
N ALA A 50 -40.01 1.14 10.63
CA ALA A 50 -39.37 -0.16 10.70
C ALA A 50 -38.22 -0.31 9.69
N LEU A 51 -38.39 0.19 8.46
CA LEU A 51 -37.33 0.20 7.44
C LEU A 51 -36.14 1.07 7.88
N ILE A 52 -36.41 2.29 8.32
CA ILE A 52 -35.38 3.21 8.84
C ILE A 52 -34.65 2.56 10.02
N PHE A 53 -35.39 1.90 10.91
CA PHE A 53 -34.84 1.18 12.06
C PHE A 53 -33.92 0.03 11.62
N VAL A 54 -34.36 -0.84 10.71
CA VAL A 54 -33.55 -1.96 10.21
C VAL A 54 -32.29 -1.44 9.51
N LEU A 55 -32.43 -0.42 8.66
CA LEU A 55 -31.30 0.20 7.98
C LEU A 55 -30.30 0.78 8.99
N PHE A 56 -30.80 1.50 10.00
CA PHE A 56 -29.97 2.10 11.04
C PHE A 56 -29.21 1.03 11.84
N VAL A 57 -29.88 -0.04 12.27
CA VAL A 57 -29.26 -1.16 13.00
C VAL A 57 -28.20 -1.84 12.14
N ALA A 58 -28.51 -2.14 10.87
CA ALA A 58 -27.56 -2.76 9.94
C ALA A 58 -26.31 -1.88 9.73
N LEU A 59 -26.52 -0.59 9.50
CA LEU A 59 -25.44 0.36 9.21
C LEU A 59 -24.57 0.59 10.46
N THR A 60 -25.20 0.68 11.63
CA THR A 60 -24.52 0.76 12.92
C THR A 60 -23.70 -0.50 13.22
N PHE A 61 -24.25 -1.69 12.97
CA PHE A 61 -23.53 -2.94 13.13
C PHE A 61 -22.33 -3.02 12.18
N VAL A 62 -22.50 -2.67 10.91
CA VAL A 62 -21.41 -2.63 9.91
C VAL A 62 -20.33 -1.64 10.33
N LEU A 63 -20.70 -0.45 10.77
CA LEU A 63 -19.76 0.57 11.20
C LEU A 63 -19.01 0.15 12.45
N GLY A 64 -19.74 -0.29 13.49
CA GLY A 64 -19.19 -0.78 14.74
C GLY A 64 -18.23 -1.93 14.51
N ARG A 65 -18.61 -2.93 13.70
CA ARG A 65 -17.73 -4.04 13.30
C ARG A 65 -16.45 -3.55 12.62
N ASN A 66 -16.52 -2.59 11.70
CA ASN A 66 -15.35 -2.07 11.00
C ASN A 66 -14.42 -1.27 11.93
N LEU A 67 -14.96 -0.43 12.82
CA LEU A 67 -14.20 0.33 13.81
C LEU A 67 -13.55 -0.60 14.85
N LEU A 68 -14.27 -1.61 15.32
CA LEU A 68 -13.75 -2.62 16.24
C LEU A 68 -12.63 -3.43 15.58
N LYS A 69 -12.79 -3.82 14.31
CA LYS A 69 -11.74 -4.51 13.55
C LYS A 69 -10.50 -3.62 13.43
N LEU A 70 -10.67 -2.34 13.09
CA LEU A 70 -9.57 -1.38 13.00
C LEU A 70 -8.83 -1.20 14.35
N PHE A 71 -9.59 -1.05 15.44
CA PHE A 71 -9.03 -0.94 16.78
C PHE A 71 -8.26 -2.21 17.20
N ALA A 72 -8.83 -3.38 16.92
CA ALA A 72 -8.18 -4.65 17.20
C ALA A 72 -6.90 -4.84 16.37
N GLU A 73 -6.92 -4.55 15.08
CA GLU A 73 -5.75 -4.60 14.19
C GLU A 73 -4.63 -3.67 14.68
N ARG A 74 -4.97 -2.46 15.14
CA ARG A 74 -4.00 -1.52 15.69
C ARG A 74 -3.36 -2.04 16.98
N ARG A 75 -4.13 -2.71 17.84
CA ARG A 75 -3.62 -3.28 19.09
C ARG A 75 -2.77 -4.52 18.87
N LEU A 76 -3.12 -5.32 17.86
CA LEU A 76 -2.38 -6.52 17.44
C LEU A 76 -1.14 -6.19 16.61
N GLY A 77 -0.88 -4.92 16.30
CA GLY A 77 0.32 -4.51 15.57
C GLY A 77 0.36 -4.98 14.12
N VAL A 78 -0.79 -5.28 13.51
CA VAL A 78 -0.88 -5.72 12.11
C VAL A 78 -0.25 -4.67 11.19
N LEU A 79 0.56 -5.09 10.22
CA LEU A 79 1.19 -4.21 9.24
C LEU A 79 0.14 -3.32 8.54
N GLY A 80 0.45 -2.02 8.40
CA GLY A 80 -0.47 -1.02 7.84
C GLY A 80 -1.59 -0.51 8.77
N SER A 81 -1.87 -1.15 9.91
CA SER A 81 -2.97 -0.76 10.82
C SER A 81 -2.84 0.65 11.42
N LYS A 82 -1.60 1.09 11.72
CA LYS A 82 -1.32 2.45 12.22
C LYS A 82 -1.69 3.52 11.18
N PHE A 83 -1.28 3.31 9.94
CA PHE A 83 -1.60 4.20 8.82
C PHE A 83 -3.10 4.26 8.58
N ARG A 84 -3.74 3.08 8.49
CA ARG A 84 -5.19 2.94 8.35
C ARG A 84 -5.95 3.73 9.42
N THR A 85 -5.52 3.60 10.68
CA THR A 85 -6.19 4.28 11.79
C THR A 85 -6.01 5.79 11.73
N ARG A 86 -4.81 6.29 11.40
CA ARG A 86 -4.58 7.73 11.24
C ARG A 86 -5.46 8.32 10.13
N LEU A 87 -5.57 7.64 8.99
CA LEU A 87 -6.39 8.10 7.87
C LEU A 87 -7.89 8.16 8.25
N VAL A 88 -8.40 7.12 8.90
CA VAL A 88 -9.81 7.07 9.34
C VAL A 88 -10.09 8.15 10.39
N VAL A 89 -9.20 8.35 11.37
CA VAL A 89 -9.35 9.41 12.38
C VAL A 89 -9.29 10.79 11.75
N ALA A 90 -8.38 11.02 10.80
CA ALA A 90 -8.29 12.29 10.07
C ALA A 90 -9.57 12.57 9.28
N GLY A 91 -10.09 11.60 8.53
CA GLY A 91 -11.34 11.73 7.79
C GLY A 91 -12.57 11.95 8.69
N LEU A 92 -12.59 11.29 9.85
CA LEU A 92 -13.61 11.52 10.88
C LEU A 92 -13.56 12.93 11.44
N LEU A 93 -12.38 13.41 11.85
CA LEU A 93 -12.22 14.77 12.37
C LEU A 93 -12.59 15.82 11.32
N LEU A 94 -12.17 15.62 10.07
CA LEU A 94 -12.44 16.52 8.96
C LEU A 94 -13.95 16.59 8.64
N SER A 95 -14.67 15.46 8.73
CA SER A 95 -16.10 15.40 8.42
C SER A 95 -17.00 15.76 9.60
N PHE A 96 -16.56 15.56 10.85
CA PHE A 96 -17.37 15.81 12.03
C PHE A 96 -17.64 17.30 12.25
N LEU A 97 -16.64 18.16 12.01
CA LEU A 97 -16.74 19.59 12.29
C LEU A 97 -17.82 20.30 11.44
N PRO A 98 -17.88 20.14 10.10
CA PRO A 98 -18.95 20.73 9.30
C PRO A 98 -20.34 20.22 9.67
N VAL A 99 -20.47 18.93 9.99
CA VAL A 99 -21.74 18.31 10.35
C VAL A 99 -22.27 18.86 11.68
N LEU A 100 -21.38 19.02 12.67
CA LEU A 100 -21.73 19.61 13.94
C LEU A 100 -22.12 21.09 13.80
N MET A 101 -21.38 21.86 12.99
CA MET A 101 -21.71 23.26 12.70
C MET A 101 -23.08 23.38 12.03
N MET A 102 -23.36 22.54 11.03
CA MET A 102 -24.66 22.48 10.36
C MET A 102 -25.79 22.16 11.34
N PHE A 103 -25.59 21.19 12.24
CA PHE A 103 -26.57 20.86 13.27
C PHE A 103 -26.86 22.05 14.18
N TRP A 104 -25.83 22.71 14.71
CA TRP A 104 -25.98 23.86 15.58
C TRP A 104 -26.65 25.05 14.89
N PHE A 105 -26.28 25.31 13.63
CA PHE A 105 -26.90 26.36 12.83
C PHE A 105 -28.39 26.06 12.58
N ALA A 106 -28.70 24.85 12.12
CA ALA A 106 -30.08 24.42 11.87
C ALA A 106 -30.93 24.41 13.14
N TYR A 107 -30.36 23.96 14.26
CA TYR A 107 -30.98 24.04 15.59
C TYR A 107 -31.33 25.49 15.95
N GLY A 108 -30.36 26.40 15.84
CA GLY A 108 -30.56 27.81 16.15
C GLY A 108 -31.59 28.49 15.25
N LEU A 109 -31.53 28.23 13.95
CA LEU A 109 -32.49 28.74 12.97
C LEU A 109 -33.90 28.25 13.26
N MET A 110 -34.06 26.94 13.50
CA MET A 110 -35.36 26.34 13.77
C MET A 110 -35.95 26.87 15.09
N ASN A 111 -35.15 26.93 16.15
CA ASN A 111 -35.65 27.42 17.44
C ASN A 111 -36.09 28.90 17.35
N ARG A 112 -35.29 29.76 16.70
CA ARG A 112 -35.67 31.16 16.46
C ARG A 112 -36.90 31.29 15.55
N SER A 113 -36.99 30.47 14.51
CA SER A 113 -38.12 30.52 13.57
C SER A 113 -39.42 30.12 14.27
N ILE A 114 -39.42 29.03 15.03
CA ILE A 114 -40.57 28.62 15.85
C ILE A 114 -40.92 29.73 16.85
N ASP A 115 -39.95 30.34 17.50
CA ASP A 115 -40.22 31.40 18.48
C ASP A 115 -40.82 32.66 17.85
N LYS A 116 -40.42 33.00 16.62
CA LYS A 116 -40.95 34.15 15.88
C LYS A 116 -42.40 33.97 15.44
N TRP A 117 -42.77 32.77 14.97
CA TRP A 117 -44.15 32.44 14.56
C TRP A 117 -45.15 32.49 15.72
N PHE A 118 -44.69 32.32 16.96
CA PHE A 118 -45.51 32.35 18.18
C PHE A 118 -45.07 33.48 19.13
N SER A 119 -44.78 34.66 18.57
CA SER A 119 -44.29 35.81 19.34
C SER A 119 -45.41 36.62 20.01
N ARG A 120 -45.04 37.30 21.11
CA ARG A 120 -45.91 38.08 22.01
C ARG A 120 -46.79 39.17 21.35
N PRO A 121 -46.41 39.86 20.26
CA PRO A 121 -47.25 40.90 19.68
C PRO A 121 -48.62 40.39 19.20
N VAL A 122 -48.71 39.11 18.80
CA VAL A 122 -49.99 38.47 18.40
C VAL A 122 -50.80 38.04 19.62
N GLU A 123 -50.15 37.72 20.73
CA GLU A 123 -50.82 37.36 21.99
C GLU A 123 -51.39 38.59 22.71
N GLU A 124 -50.63 39.69 22.76
CA GLU A 124 -51.00 40.94 23.42
C GLU A 124 -52.14 41.65 22.70
N VAL A 125 -52.01 41.95 21.39
CA VAL A 125 -53.07 42.60 20.59
C VAL A 125 -54.39 41.82 20.66
N ARG A 126 -54.31 40.49 20.78
CA ARG A 126 -55.48 39.63 20.85
C ARG A 126 -56.10 39.53 22.25
N GLY A 127 -55.26 39.50 23.30
CA GLY A 127 -55.73 39.60 24.68
C GLY A 127 -56.51 40.89 24.90
N ASP A 128 -55.97 42.00 24.39
CA ASP A 128 -56.61 43.32 24.44
C ASP A 128 -57.94 43.34 23.67
N THR A 129 -58.03 42.65 22.53
CA THR A 129 -59.28 42.56 21.75
C THR A 129 -60.36 41.76 22.49
N SER A 130 -59.98 40.67 23.18
CA SER A 130 -60.91 39.86 23.99
C SER A 130 -61.38 40.63 25.24
N ALA A 131 -60.47 41.34 25.90
CA ALA A 131 -60.81 42.22 27.01
C ALA A 131 -61.78 43.33 26.56
N MET A 132 -61.53 43.95 25.40
CA MET A 132 -62.41 44.97 24.82
C MET A 132 -63.79 44.42 24.49
N ALA A 133 -63.88 43.22 23.88
CA ALA A 133 -65.14 42.55 23.61
C ALA A 133 -65.94 42.26 24.89
N SER A 134 -65.26 41.77 25.94
CA SER A 134 -65.88 41.53 27.25
C SER A 134 -66.37 42.82 27.91
N LEU A 135 -65.55 43.88 27.90
CA LEU A 135 -65.92 45.19 28.43
C LEU A 135 -67.12 45.80 27.71
N LEU A 136 -67.18 45.71 26.38
CA LEU A 136 -68.30 46.20 25.59
C LEU A 136 -69.58 45.39 25.84
N SER A 137 -69.48 44.06 25.97
CA SER A 137 -70.63 43.22 26.34
C SER A 137 -71.15 43.57 27.74
N LYS A 138 -70.26 43.73 28.72
CA LYS A 138 -70.62 44.19 30.08
C LYS A 138 -71.27 45.57 30.07
N TYR A 139 -70.71 46.51 29.32
CA TYR A 139 -71.27 47.86 29.19
C TYR A 139 -72.68 47.83 28.59
N ALA A 140 -72.89 47.03 27.54
CA ALA A 140 -74.21 46.85 26.93
C ALA A 140 -75.21 46.15 27.88
N ALA A 141 -74.76 45.17 28.67
CA ALA A 141 -75.61 44.52 29.69
C ALA A 141 -76.02 45.48 30.79
N GLN A 142 -75.07 46.30 31.26
CA GLN A 142 -75.34 47.35 32.23
C GLN A 142 -76.33 48.37 31.69
N ASN A 143 -76.21 48.79 30.43
CA ASN A 143 -77.17 49.71 29.80
C ASN A 143 -78.56 49.07 29.67
N ALA A 144 -78.66 47.81 29.24
CA ALA A 144 -79.93 47.09 29.16
C ALA A 144 -80.59 46.99 30.54
N ARG A 145 -79.81 46.74 31.59
CA ARG A 145 -80.29 46.69 32.97
C ARG A 145 -80.74 48.06 33.49
N VAL A 146 -79.94 49.11 33.30
CA VAL A 146 -80.31 50.48 33.71
C VAL A 146 -81.58 50.94 32.98
N GLU A 147 -81.77 50.55 31.73
CA GLU A 147 -83.01 50.80 31.00
C GLU A 147 -84.20 50.03 31.61
N ALA A 148 -84.01 48.75 31.95
CA ALA A 148 -85.03 47.96 32.63
C ALA A 148 -85.40 48.55 34.01
N GLU A 149 -84.40 48.95 34.81
CA GLU A 149 -84.57 49.57 36.13
C GLU A 149 -85.30 50.91 36.02
N SER A 150 -84.91 51.75 35.07
CA SER A 150 -85.56 53.03 34.87
C SER A 150 -86.99 52.90 34.38
N ILE A 151 -87.36 51.85 33.64
CA ILE A 151 -88.77 51.53 33.33
C ILE A 151 -89.49 51.02 34.58
N ALA A 152 -88.88 50.08 35.31
CA ALA A 152 -89.43 49.44 36.51
C ALA A 152 -89.87 50.45 37.59
N VAL A 153 -89.12 51.55 37.75
CA VAL A 153 -89.38 52.59 38.76
C VAL A 153 -90.49 53.58 38.35
N THR A 154 -90.90 53.60 37.08
CA THR A 154 -91.95 54.54 36.64
C THR A 154 -93.28 54.33 37.37
N PRO A 155 -94.00 55.40 37.74
CA PRO A 155 -95.29 55.30 38.42
C PRO A 155 -96.33 54.47 37.66
N GLU A 156 -96.30 54.51 36.33
CA GLU A 156 -97.16 53.74 35.42
C GLU A 156 -96.89 52.24 35.55
N THR A 157 -95.62 51.86 35.58
CA THR A 157 -95.18 50.46 35.72
C THR A 157 -95.50 49.92 37.10
N GLN A 158 -95.19 50.66 38.16
CA GLN A 158 -95.54 50.22 39.53
C GLN A 158 -97.04 50.04 39.74
N ARG A 159 -97.87 50.93 39.17
CA ARG A 159 -99.34 50.82 39.23
C ARG A 159 -99.87 49.60 38.47
N ALA A 160 -99.34 49.32 37.28
CA ALA A 160 -99.74 48.15 36.49
C ALA A 160 -99.45 46.84 37.23
N PHE A 161 -98.26 46.70 37.82
CA PHE A 161 -97.92 45.49 38.59
C PHE A 161 -98.74 45.33 39.88
N SER A 162 -99.28 46.42 40.43
CA SER A 162 -100.14 46.45 41.62
C SER A 162 -101.63 46.10 41.37
N GLY A 163 -102.02 45.80 40.12
CA GLY A 163 -103.39 45.33 39.80
C GLY A 163 -104.13 46.16 38.74
N HIS A 164 -103.48 47.15 38.13
CA HIS A 164 -104.04 47.92 37.02
C HIS A 164 -103.65 47.30 35.67
N GLY A 165 -104.35 47.66 34.59
CA GLY A 165 -104.02 47.18 33.24
C GLY A 165 -102.63 47.61 32.77
N PHE A 166 -102.04 46.85 31.85
CA PHE A 166 -100.68 47.09 31.33
C PHE A 166 -100.61 48.07 30.14
N ALA A 167 -101.74 48.65 29.71
CA ALA A 167 -101.77 49.63 28.63
C ALA A 167 -100.85 50.85 28.87
N PRO A 168 -100.78 51.45 30.08
CA PRO A 168 -99.85 52.55 30.36
C PRO A 168 -98.37 52.16 30.28
N VAL A 169 -98.05 50.89 30.53
CA VAL A 169 -96.68 50.36 30.42
C VAL A 169 -96.27 50.23 28.96
N LEU A 170 -97.20 49.86 28.08
CA LEU A 170 -96.96 49.83 26.64
C LEU A 170 -96.67 51.24 26.09
N ASP A 171 -97.36 52.25 26.59
CA ASP A 171 -97.07 53.65 26.23
C ASP A 171 -95.71 54.12 26.76
N GLU A 172 -95.31 53.65 27.94
CA GLU A 172 -93.95 53.89 28.46
C GLU A 172 -92.88 53.22 27.60
N PHE A 173 -93.10 51.98 27.15
CA PHE A 173 -92.18 51.33 26.22
C PHE A 173 -92.07 52.08 24.88
N ARG A 174 -93.18 52.60 24.35
CA ARG A 174 -93.19 53.41 23.12
C ARG A 174 -92.40 54.72 23.29
N ARG A 175 -92.54 55.39 24.44
CA ARG A 175 -91.73 56.60 24.76
C ARG A 175 -90.23 56.31 24.77
N ARG A 176 -89.84 55.09 25.14
CA ARG A 176 -88.46 54.62 25.23
C ARG A 176 -87.95 53.93 23.96
N GLN A 177 -88.67 54.00 22.85
CA GLN A 177 -88.22 53.43 21.59
C GLN A 177 -86.81 53.91 21.18
N ALA A 178 -86.47 55.17 21.46
CA ALA A 178 -85.15 55.73 21.19
C ALA A 178 -84.05 55.18 22.13
N THR A 179 -84.33 55.04 23.42
CA THR A 179 -83.36 54.52 24.42
C THR A 179 -83.16 53.01 24.32
N LEU A 180 -84.16 52.29 23.82
CA LEU A 180 -84.05 50.87 23.50
C LEU A 180 -83.15 50.56 22.29
N GLN A 181 -82.73 51.57 21.52
CA GLN A 181 -81.80 51.44 20.38
C GLN A 181 -82.20 50.36 19.36
N GLY A 182 -83.51 50.21 19.09
CA GLY A 182 -84.04 49.15 18.21
C GLY A 182 -84.16 47.78 18.87
N GLY A 183 -84.01 47.73 20.19
CA GLY A 183 -84.26 46.58 21.04
C GLY A 183 -85.72 46.42 21.45
N PHE A 184 -85.92 45.62 22.49
CA PHE A 184 -87.25 45.26 22.97
C PHE A 184 -87.38 45.41 24.47
N ALA A 185 -88.62 45.56 24.92
CA ALA A 185 -88.98 45.57 26.34
C ALA A 185 -90.21 44.68 26.57
N VAL A 186 -90.20 43.90 27.64
CA VAL A 186 -91.28 42.99 28.03
C VAL A 186 -91.58 43.15 29.51
N ALA A 187 -92.84 43.39 29.85
CA ALA A 187 -93.33 43.36 31.22
C ALA A 187 -93.84 41.95 31.55
N ILE A 188 -93.18 41.29 32.50
CA ILE A 188 -93.43 39.90 32.86
C ILE A 188 -94.02 39.85 34.27
N LYS A 189 -95.21 39.29 34.44
CA LYS A 189 -95.86 39.04 35.74
C LYS A 189 -96.08 37.55 35.92
N LYS A 190 -95.61 36.98 37.05
CA LYS A 190 -95.71 35.53 37.33
C LYS A 190 -95.21 34.64 36.16
N GLY A 191 -94.18 35.10 35.44
CA GLY A 191 -93.57 34.38 34.31
C GLY A 191 -94.30 34.46 32.96
N ASN A 192 -95.36 35.26 32.85
CA ASN A 192 -96.09 35.53 31.60
C ASN A 192 -95.86 36.99 31.16
N ALA A 193 -95.75 37.23 29.85
CA ALA A 193 -95.63 38.57 29.30
C ALA A 193 -97.01 39.23 29.23
N GLU A 194 -97.19 40.31 29.99
CA GLU A 194 -98.43 41.09 30.06
C GLU A 194 -98.40 42.30 29.11
N ALA A 195 -97.19 42.81 28.82
CA ALA A 195 -96.95 43.78 27.75
C ALA A 195 -95.62 43.49 27.07
N SER A 196 -95.55 43.74 25.77
CA SER A 196 -94.36 43.55 24.96
C SER A 196 -94.27 44.63 23.90
N PHE A 197 -93.07 45.17 23.71
CA PHE A 197 -92.76 46.16 22.69
C PHE A 197 -91.48 45.78 21.97
N GLY A 198 -91.52 45.72 20.64
CA GLY A 198 -90.35 45.44 19.80
C GLY A 198 -89.77 44.02 19.92
N ALA A 199 -90.40 43.12 20.67
CA ALA A 199 -89.87 41.77 20.88
C ALA A 199 -89.76 40.99 19.56
N PRO A 200 -88.64 40.30 19.31
CA PRO A 200 -88.39 39.64 18.02
C PRO A 200 -89.27 38.39 17.79
N ALA A 201 -89.89 37.87 18.84
CA ALA A 201 -90.86 36.78 18.78
C ALA A 201 -91.85 36.86 19.96
N SER A 202 -92.92 36.06 19.91
CA SER A 202 -93.84 35.97 21.04
C SER A 202 -93.14 35.40 22.28
N TRP A 203 -93.59 35.83 23.46
CA TRP A 203 -93.00 35.41 24.74
C TRP A 203 -92.96 33.89 24.91
N LEU A 204 -93.92 33.17 24.33
CA LEU A 204 -93.97 31.71 24.35
C LEU A 204 -92.71 31.06 23.75
N PHE A 205 -92.14 31.66 22.71
CA PHE A 205 -90.91 31.18 22.06
C PHE A 205 -89.64 31.73 22.69
N LEU A 206 -89.71 32.91 23.31
CA LEU A 206 -88.56 33.54 23.97
C LEU A 206 -88.28 32.94 25.36
N LYS A 207 -89.33 32.67 26.15
CA LYS A 207 -89.24 32.17 27.52
C LYS A 207 -88.34 30.93 27.69
N PRO A 208 -88.38 29.90 26.83
CA PRO A 208 -87.52 28.72 26.98
C PRO A 208 -86.03 28.99 26.70
N ARG A 209 -85.71 30.03 25.93
CA ARG A 209 -84.33 30.39 25.55
C ARG A 209 -83.70 31.39 26.51
N ILE A 210 -84.49 32.02 27.36
CA ILE A 210 -84.04 33.03 28.32
C ILE A 210 -84.08 32.43 29.71
N GLN A 211 -82.92 32.23 30.32
CA GLN A 211 -82.84 31.79 31.70
C GLN A 211 -83.09 32.99 32.61
N LEU A 212 -84.36 33.16 33.04
CA LEU A 212 -84.80 34.28 33.89
C LEU A 212 -84.08 34.35 35.25
N GLN A 213 -83.51 33.22 35.70
CA GLN A 213 -82.69 33.13 36.89
C GLN A 213 -81.24 33.52 36.53
N GLY A 214 -80.76 34.63 37.07
CA GLY A 214 -79.39 35.12 36.84
C GLY A 214 -79.30 36.45 36.08
N LEU A 215 -80.40 37.04 35.60
CA LEU A 215 -80.36 38.37 34.99
C LEU A 215 -80.04 39.52 35.97
N ASP A 216 -80.10 39.25 37.27
CA ASP A 216 -79.67 40.18 38.33
C ASP A 216 -78.15 40.18 38.55
N SER A 217 -77.41 39.26 37.93
CA SER A 217 -75.97 39.12 38.08
C SER A 217 -75.20 39.98 37.08
N ASP A 218 -73.92 40.29 37.39
CA ASP A 218 -73.03 41.10 36.54
C ASP A 218 -72.55 40.36 35.26
N THR A 219 -73.07 39.16 35.00
CA THR A 219 -72.73 38.41 33.78
C THR A 219 -73.70 38.75 32.66
N PRO A 220 -73.21 39.26 31.51
CA PRO A 220 -74.03 39.54 30.34
C PRO A 220 -74.78 38.30 29.86
N VAL A 221 -76.11 38.40 29.74
CA VAL A 221 -76.93 37.32 29.17
C VAL A 221 -77.20 37.66 27.71
N HIS A 222 -76.72 36.81 26.81
CA HIS A 222 -76.90 36.96 25.37
C HIS A 222 -78.10 36.14 24.88
N LEU A 223 -78.91 36.72 24.00
CA LEU A 223 -80.01 36.09 23.30
C LEU A 223 -79.80 36.24 21.80
N ASN A 224 -79.41 35.14 21.17
CA ASN A 224 -79.33 35.07 19.72
C ASN A 224 -80.72 34.76 19.14
N TRP A 225 -81.24 35.69 18.32
CA TRP A 225 -82.45 35.47 17.55
C TRP A 225 -82.23 35.83 16.08
N GLU A 226 -82.38 34.82 15.21
CA GLU A 226 -82.09 34.90 13.77
C GLU A 226 -80.67 35.39 13.46
N GLN A 227 -80.51 36.67 13.14
CA GLN A 227 -79.24 37.33 12.80
C GLN A 227 -78.87 38.47 13.76
N THR A 228 -79.66 38.69 14.81
CA THR A 228 -79.42 39.75 15.79
C THR A 228 -79.14 39.13 17.15
N ASP A 229 -78.04 39.54 17.76
CA ASP A 229 -77.69 39.14 19.11
C ASP A 229 -78.15 40.25 20.05
N TYR A 230 -78.98 39.91 21.04
CA TYR A 230 -79.48 40.85 22.03
C TYR A 230 -78.78 40.60 23.35
N ILE A 231 -78.33 41.67 24.01
CA ILE A 231 -77.93 41.58 25.41
C ILE A 231 -79.13 41.93 26.26
N LEU A 232 -79.42 41.05 27.23
CA LEU A 232 -80.54 41.16 28.12
C LEU A 232 -80.15 41.82 29.44
N GLY A 233 -81.02 42.70 29.93
CA GLY A 233 -81.01 43.22 31.28
C GLY A 233 -82.41 43.13 31.86
N ALA A 234 -82.53 42.90 33.16
CA ALA A 234 -83.82 42.86 33.81
C ALA A 234 -83.82 43.61 35.13
N ALA A 235 -85.02 44.04 35.53
CA ALA A 235 -85.25 44.74 36.79
C ALA A 235 -86.56 44.27 37.43
N PRO A 236 -86.56 43.93 38.73
CA PRO A 236 -87.76 43.50 39.42
C PRO A 236 -88.74 44.66 39.63
N VAL A 237 -90.05 44.37 39.57
CA VAL A 237 -91.14 45.30 39.89
C VAL A 237 -92.09 44.64 40.89
N GLY A 238 -92.15 45.18 42.11
CA GLY A 238 -92.98 44.61 43.16
C GLY A 238 -92.52 43.20 43.58
N LYS A 239 -93.47 42.32 43.96
CA LYS A 239 -93.15 40.96 44.45
C LYS A 239 -93.01 39.90 43.36
N ASP A 240 -93.78 40.00 42.28
CA ASP A 240 -93.89 38.96 41.23
C ASP A 240 -93.73 39.52 39.79
N GLY A 241 -93.19 40.74 39.65
CA GLY A 241 -93.05 41.45 38.38
C GLY A 241 -91.59 41.62 37.96
N LEU A 242 -91.35 41.64 36.66
CA LEU A 242 -90.03 41.85 36.06
C LEU A 242 -90.19 42.66 34.78
N ILE A 243 -89.36 43.69 34.59
CA ILE A 243 -89.15 44.28 33.27
C ILE A 243 -87.91 43.65 32.67
N LEU A 244 -88.04 43.11 31.47
CA LEU A 244 -86.95 42.58 30.67
C LEU A 244 -86.69 43.52 29.50
N VAL A 245 -85.46 43.98 29.35
CA VAL A 245 -85.01 44.76 28.20
C VAL A 245 -83.95 43.97 27.45
N GLY A 246 -84.08 43.89 26.13
CA GLY A 246 -83.07 43.33 25.24
C GLY A 246 -82.55 44.39 24.28
N MET A 247 -81.28 44.75 24.38
CA MET A 247 -80.63 45.71 23.48
C MET A 247 -79.87 44.98 22.37
N PRO A 248 -80.01 45.35 21.09
CA PRO A 248 -79.34 44.67 19.99
C PRO A 248 -77.86 45.07 19.95
N LEU A 249 -76.99 44.08 19.83
CA LEU A 249 -75.61 44.31 19.49
C LEU A 249 -75.46 44.60 17.99
N PRO A 250 -74.57 45.52 17.57
CA PRO A 250 -74.27 45.71 16.17
C PRO A 250 -73.82 44.40 15.52
N ARG A 251 -74.38 44.03 14.35
CA ARG A 251 -74.04 42.77 13.66
C ARG A 251 -72.53 42.56 13.48
N LYS A 252 -71.83 43.63 13.08
CA LYS A 252 -70.36 43.62 12.95
C LYS A 252 -69.64 43.27 14.25
N PHE A 253 -70.16 43.68 15.40
CA PHE A 253 -69.58 43.36 16.70
C PHE A 253 -69.73 41.87 17.00
N SER A 254 -70.94 41.32 16.92
CA SER A 254 -71.17 39.89 17.18
C SER A 254 -70.40 38.98 16.23
N ASP A 255 -70.30 39.35 14.94
CA ASP A 255 -69.47 38.63 13.97
C ASP A 255 -67.98 38.69 14.34
N THR A 256 -67.49 39.87 14.75
CA THR A 256 -66.09 40.05 15.17
C THR A 256 -65.77 39.24 16.42
N VAL A 257 -66.67 39.20 17.42
CA VAL A 257 -66.49 38.42 18.64
C VAL A 257 -66.45 36.92 18.33
N ARG A 258 -67.40 36.41 17.52
CA ARG A 258 -67.39 35.00 17.09
C ARG A 258 -66.12 34.63 16.32
N GLN A 259 -65.69 35.50 15.41
CA GLN A 259 -64.46 35.29 14.66
C GLN A 259 -63.23 35.31 15.57
N LEU A 260 -63.23 36.19 16.59
CA LEU A 260 -62.18 36.27 17.59
C LEU A 260 -62.11 34.98 18.42
N GLU A 261 -63.22 34.49 18.95
CA GLU A 261 -63.30 33.22 19.70
C GLU A 261 -62.81 32.03 18.85
N ALA A 262 -63.28 31.92 17.61
CA ALA A 262 -62.85 30.87 16.68
C ALA A 262 -61.33 30.96 16.37
N SER A 263 -60.80 32.18 16.20
CA SER A 263 -59.36 32.40 15.98
C SER A 263 -58.53 32.09 17.24
N GLN A 264 -59.11 32.31 18.43
CA GLN A 264 -58.48 32.02 19.72
C GLN A 264 -58.32 30.52 19.90
N GLN A 265 -59.40 29.76 19.68
CA GLN A 265 -59.38 28.30 19.76
C GLN A 265 -58.35 27.71 18.79
N ARG A 266 -58.36 28.15 17.53
CA ARG A 266 -57.41 27.67 16.50
C ARG A 266 -55.96 27.94 16.89
N TYR A 267 -55.67 29.12 17.44
CA TYR A 267 -54.31 29.39 17.94
C TYR A 267 -53.94 28.53 19.14
N LEU A 268 -54.85 28.34 20.09
CA LEU A 268 -54.59 27.51 21.26
C LEU A 268 -54.26 26.07 20.83
N GLU A 269 -54.95 25.54 19.83
CA GLU A 269 -54.63 24.26 19.19
C GLU A 269 -53.23 24.25 18.56
N LEU A 270 -52.88 25.24 17.73
CA LEU A 270 -51.54 25.33 17.14
C LEU A 270 -50.42 25.52 18.19
N SER A 271 -50.68 26.33 19.21
CA SER A 271 -49.70 26.63 20.27
C SER A 271 -49.45 25.42 21.18
N ARG A 272 -50.48 24.60 21.44
CA ARG A 272 -50.34 23.30 22.13
C ARG A 272 -49.44 22.36 21.32
N GLY A 273 -49.52 22.44 19.99
CA GLY A 273 -48.65 21.70 19.07
C GLY A 273 -47.18 22.18 19.01
N ARG A 274 -46.82 23.35 19.56
CA ARG A 274 -45.46 23.92 19.43
C ARG A 274 -44.37 23.01 19.98
N ARG A 275 -44.60 22.36 21.13
CA ARG A 275 -43.63 21.42 21.74
C ARG A 275 -43.46 20.18 20.89
N LEU A 276 -44.57 19.65 20.37
CA LEU A 276 -44.54 18.51 19.47
C LEU A 276 -43.77 18.85 18.20
N VAL A 277 -44.15 19.93 17.51
CA VAL A 277 -43.53 20.38 16.27
C VAL A 277 -42.02 20.56 16.48
N ARG A 278 -41.61 21.24 17.55
CA ARG A 278 -40.20 21.38 17.92
C ARG A 278 -39.53 20.01 18.11
N ARG A 279 -40.15 19.09 18.85
CA ARG A 279 -39.59 17.75 19.10
C ARG A 279 -39.44 16.95 17.82
N THR A 280 -40.48 16.91 16.97
CA THR A 280 -40.47 16.17 15.70
C THR A 280 -39.39 16.69 14.76
N TYR A 281 -39.30 18.01 14.58
CA TYR A 281 -38.26 18.60 13.74
C TYR A 281 -36.86 18.42 14.32
N MET A 282 -36.68 18.52 15.63
CA MET A 282 -35.39 18.23 16.27
C MET A 282 -35.00 16.77 16.14
N GLY A 283 -35.95 15.84 16.29
CA GLY A 283 -35.74 14.41 16.05
C GLY A 283 -35.33 14.14 14.59
N LEU A 284 -35.99 14.76 13.62
CA LEU A 284 -35.66 14.62 12.20
C LEU A 284 -34.29 15.23 11.87
N LEU A 285 -33.96 16.40 12.42
CA LEU A 285 -32.64 17.01 12.26
C LEU A 285 -31.55 16.12 12.85
N LEU A 286 -31.77 15.56 14.05
CA LEU A 286 -30.84 14.64 14.69
C LEU A 286 -30.67 13.35 13.88
N LEU A 287 -31.77 12.75 13.38
CA LEU A 287 -31.72 11.57 12.51
C LEU A 287 -30.89 11.84 11.25
N LEU A 288 -31.15 12.96 10.56
CA LEU A 288 -30.40 13.36 9.38
C LEU A 288 -28.92 13.57 9.70
N THR A 289 -28.61 14.26 10.80
CA THR A 289 -27.23 14.48 11.25
C THR A 289 -26.51 13.17 11.49
N VAL A 290 -27.15 12.22 12.18
CA VAL A 290 -26.58 10.90 12.44
C VAL A 290 -26.41 10.11 11.15
N MET A 291 -27.35 10.15 10.20
CA MET A 291 -27.20 9.52 8.89
C MET A 291 -26.02 10.08 8.09
N VAL A 292 -25.83 11.41 8.10
CA VAL A 292 -24.69 12.04 7.45
C VAL A 292 -23.38 11.61 8.11
N LEU A 293 -23.30 11.60 9.45
CA LEU A 293 -22.13 11.09 10.17
C LEU A 293 -21.83 9.62 9.83
N PHE A 294 -22.86 8.80 9.69
CA PHE A 294 -22.72 7.42 9.26
C PHE A 294 -22.16 7.30 7.85
N ALA A 295 -22.72 8.05 6.91
CA ALA A 295 -22.28 8.07 5.52
C ALA A 295 -20.82 8.55 5.41
N THR A 296 -20.44 9.62 6.11
CA THR A 296 -19.07 10.14 6.10
C THR A 296 -18.09 9.17 6.74
N THR A 297 -18.46 8.53 7.86
CA THR A 297 -17.60 7.53 8.50
C THR A 297 -17.44 6.29 7.61
N TRP A 298 -18.52 5.83 6.97
CA TRP A 298 -18.48 4.71 6.03
C TRP A 298 -17.57 5.03 4.84
N LEU A 299 -17.72 6.22 4.25
CA LEU A 299 -16.86 6.69 3.16
C LEU A 299 -15.39 6.77 3.57
N ALA A 300 -15.10 7.31 4.77
CA ALA A 300 -13.73 7.38 5.30
C ALA A 300 -13.11 5.99 5.48
N LEU A 301 -13.87 5.02 6.00
CA LEU A 301 -13.44 3.63 6.12
C LEU A 301 -13.23 2.95 4.76
N PHE A 302 -14.07 3.28 3.78
CA PHE A 302 -13.98 2.76 2.42
C PHE A 302 -12.72 3.29 1.70
N LEU A 303 -12.53 4.61 1.66
CA LEU A 303 -11.32 5.25 1.10
C LEU A 303 -10.05 4.74 1.78
N SER A 304 -10.10 4.57 3.11
CA SER A 304 -8.96 4.02 3.86
C SER A 304 -8.57 2.61 3.41
N LYS A 305 -9.56 1.74 3.14
CA LYS A 305 -9.28 0.39 2.62
C LYS A 305 -8.71 0.43 1.21
N LEU A 306 -9.19 1.35 0.37
CA LEU A 306 -8.75 1.51 -1.01
C LEU A 306 -7.25 1.84 -1.09
N VAL A 307 -6.77 2.74 -0.22
CA VAL A 307 -5.35 3.15 -0.21
C VAL A 307 -4.47 2.20 0.60
N THR A 308 -4.93 1.75 1.77
CA THR A 308 -4.05 0.98 2.68
C THR A 308 -3.72 -0.41 2.14
N ARG A 309 -4.63 -1.04 1.36
CA ARG A 309 -4.41 -2.42 0.85
C ARG A 309 -3.23 -2.50 -0.13
N PRO A 310 -3.17 -1.71 -1.22
CA PRO A 310 -2.01 -1.72 -2.13
C PRO A 310 -0.71 -1.34 -1.42
N VAL A 311 -0.75 -0.33 -0.54
CA VAL A 311 0.43 0.12 0.21
C VAL A 311 0.96 -0.97 1.16
N ALA A 312 0.06 -1.69 1.85
CA ALA A 312 0.47 -2.80 2.70
C ALA A 312 1.07 -3.96 1.89
N ALA A 313 0.49 -4.28 0.73
CA ALA A 313 1.02 -5.30 -0.16
C ALA A 313 2.40 -4.92 -0.73
N LEU A 314 2.61 -3.66 -1.11
CA LEU A 314 3.92 -3.16 -1.53
C LEU A 314 4.95 -3.22 -0.41
N ALA A 315 4.57 -2.87 0.82
CA ALA A 315 5.45 -2.96 1.97
C ALA A 315 5.86 -4.42 2.25
N GLU A 316 4.91 -5.35 2.18
CA GLU A 316 5.17 -6.79 2.30
C GLU A 316 6.09 -7.29 1.18
N ALA A 317 5.81 -6.93 -0.07
CA ALA A 317 6.61 -7.31 -1.22
C ALA A 317 8.04 -6.77 -1.14
N THR A 318 8.21 -5.52 -0.69
CA THR A 318 9.53 -4.91 -0.48
C THR A 318 10.32 -5.71 0.56
N GLN A 319 9.64 -6.20 1.60
CA GLN A 319 10.26 -7.01 2.63
C GLN A 319 10.64 -8.42 2.10
N GLU A 320 9.83 -9.04 1.25
CA GLU A 320 10.17 -10.30 0.60
C GLU A 320 11.34 -10.16 -0.40
N ILE A 321 11.37 -9.11 -1.21
CA ILE A 321 12.52 -8.79 -2.08
C ILE A 321 13.79 -8.60 -1.25
N SER A 322 13.72 -7.87 -0.13
CA SER A 322 14.87 -7.66 0.76
C SER A 322 15.42 -8.95 1.39
N ARG A 323 14.60 -10.01 1.46
CA ARG A 323 15.00 -11.35 1.93
C ARG A 323 15.60 -12.22 0.81
N GLY A 324 15.73 -11.68 -0.40
CA GLY A 324 16.30 -12.36 -1.56
C GLY A 324 15.29 -13.11 -2.44
N ARG A 325 13.98 -13.01 -2.16
CA ARG A 325 12.92 -13.59 -2.99
C ARG A 325 12.53 -12.62 -4.10
N LEU A 326 13.32 -12.62 -5.17
CA LEU A 326 13.15 -11.69 -6.30
C LEU A 326 12.01 -12.09 -7.24
N ASP A 327 11.46 -13.29 -7.09
CA ASP A 327 10.33 -13.83 -7.83
C ASP A 327 8.97 -13.32 -7.31
N TYR A 328 8.93 -12.69 -6.13
CA TYR A 328 7.70 -12.17 -5.54
C TYR A 328 7.14 -11.00 -6.37
N ARG A 329 5.82 -11.01 -6.62
CA ARG A 329 5.10 -9.95 -7.36
C ARG A 329 3.86 -9.51 -6.60
N VAL A 330 3.50 -8.23 -6.76
CA VAL A 330 2.29 -7.66 -6.15
C VAL A 330 1.11 -7.83 -7.11
N GLU A 331 0.13 -8.65 -6.74
CA GLU A 331 -1.07 -8.94 -7.54
C GLU A 331 -2.30 -8.07 -7.17
N VAL A 332 -2.11 -7.02 -6.37
CA VAL A 332 -3.22 -6.17 -5.95
C VAL A 332 -3.60 -5.22 -7.08
N SER A 333 -4.81 -5.40 -7.62
CA SER A 333 -5.39 -4.46 -8.58
C SER A 333 -5.69 -3.13 -7.89
N ALA A 334 -4.93 -2.10 -8.21
CA ALA A 334 -5.14 -0.73 -7.79
C ALA A 334 -5.42 0.15 -9.02
N ALA A 335 -6.42 1.01 -8.93
CA ALA A 335 -6.72 1.99 -9.97
C ALA A 335 -5.79 3.20 -9.83
N ASP A 336 -5.60 3.91 -10.95
CA ASP A 336 -4.89 5.19 -11.04
C ASP A 336 -3.44 5.12 -10.53
N GLU A 337 -3.00 6.09 -9.73
CA GLU A 337 -1.60 6.30 -9.34
C GLU A 337 -1.05 5.14 -8.49
N MET A 338 -1.91 4.46 -7.73
CA MET A 338 -1.51 3.28 -6.97
C MET A 338 -1.24 2.09 -7.89
N GLY A 339 -1.97 2.00 -9.01
CA GLY A 339 -1.70 1.01 -10.05
C GLY A 339 -0.36 1.26 -10.75
N ASP A 340 -0.02 2.51 -11.02
CA ASP A 340 1.29 2.89 -11.56
C ASP A 340 2.44 2.53 -10.61
N LEU A 341 2.24 2.74 -9.30
CA LEU A 341 3.23 2.36 -8.30
C LEU A 341 3.45 0.84 -8.23
N VAL A 342 2.37 0.04 -8.29
CA VAL A 342 2.44 -1.43 -8.34
C VAL A 342 3.17 -1.90 -9.59
N ARG A 343 2.86 -1.33 -10.77
CA ARG A 343 3.56 -1.65 -12.02
C ARG A 343 5.05 -1.31 -11.96
N SER A 344 5.39 -0.14 -11.43
CA SER A 344 6.77 0.32 -11.30
C SER A 344 7.58 -0.55 -10.34
N PHE A 345 6.96 -0.97 -9.23
CA PHE A 345 7.55 -1.91 -8.29
C PHE A 345 7.80 -3.28 -8.92
N ASN A 346 6.82 -3.84 -9.62
CA ASN A 346 6.98 -5.14 -10.28
C ASN A 346 8.07 -5.10 -11.37
N ARG A 347 8.20 -3.99 -12.12
CA ARG A 347 9.29 -3.81 -13.09
C ARG A 347 10.66 -3.76 -12.42
N MET A 348 10.78 -3.04 -11.30
CA MET A 348 12.03 -3.03 -10.51
C MET A 348 12.39 -4.44 -10.02
N ALA A 349 11.42 -5.22 -9.54
CA ALA A 349 11.63 -6.59 -9.09
C ALA A 349 12.15 -7.49 -10.23
N GLU A 350 11.56 -7.37 -11.41
CA GLU A 350 11.99 -8.07 -12.63
C GLU A 350 13.42 -7.68 -13.08
N GLU A 351 13.74 -6.38 -13.05
CA GLU A 351 15.10 -5.91 -13.35
C GLU A 351 16.13 -6.45 -12.35
N LEU A 352 15.79 -6.49 -11.05
CA LEU A 352 16.69 -7.02 -10.02
C LEU A 352 16.93 -8.53 -10.18
N GLU A 353 15.87 -9.28 -10.49
CA GLU A 353 15.93 -10.72 -10.75
C GLU A 353 16.82 -11.02 -11.97
N SER A 354 16.60 -10.31 -13.08
CA SER A 354 17.40 -10.44 -14.30
C SER A 354 18.87 -10.12 -14.05
N ASN A 355 19.17 -9.00 -13.36
CA ASN A 355 20.55 -8.63 -13.01
C ASN A 355 21.23 -9.69 -12.12
N ARG A 356 20.50 -10.26 -11.15
CA ARG A 356 21.03 -11.33 -10.29
C ARG A 356 21.38 -12.57 -11.12
N GLN A 357 20.50 -13.00 -12.01
CA GLN A 357 20.75 -14.13 -12.91
C GLN A 357 21.96 -13.88 -13.82
N GLN A 358 22.10 -12.67 -14.35
CA GLN A 358 23.23 -12.28 -15.19
C GLN A 358 24.57 -12.30 -14.41
N ILE A 359 24.57 -11.81 -13.17
CA ILE A 359 25.75 -11.87 -12.30
C ILE A 359 26.13 -13.33 -11.98
N GLU A 360 25.14 -14.19 -11.67
CA GLU A 360 25.39 -15.60 -11.39
C GLU A 360 25.92 -16.36 -12.62
N ALA A 361 25.39 -16.06 -13.82
CA ALA A 361 25.91 -16.61 -15.07
C ALA A 361 27.36 -16.15 -15.33
N SER A 362 27.63 -14.85 -15.22
CA SER A 362 28.99 -14.30 -15.40
C SER A 362 29.98 -14.86 -14.38
N SER A 363 29.56 -15.05 -13.12
CA SER A 363 30.39 -15.67 -12.09
C SER A 363 30.74 -17.13 -12.42
N ARG A 364 29.80 -17.90 -12.99
CA ARG A 364 30.07 -19.27 -13.45
C ARG A 364 31.05 -19.29 -14.63
N ASP A 365 30.84 -18.42 -15.61
CA ASP A 365 31.71 -18.33 -16.79
C ASP A 365 33.14 -17.95 -16.38
N LEU A 366 33.30 -16.99 -15.47
CA LEU A 366 34.60 -16.58 -14.95
C LEU A 366 35.28 -17.72 -14.17
N SER A 367 34.52 -18.46 -13.36
CA SER A 367 35.04 -19.62 -12.64
C SER A 367 35.51 -20.73 -13.59
N ALA A 368 34.73 -21.03 -14.63
CA ALA A 368 35.09 -22.00 -15.65
C ALA A 368 36.35 -21.58 -16.42
N ALA A 369 36.45 -20.29 -16.79
CA ALA A 369 37.62 -19.74 -17.45
C ALA A 369 38.88 -19.83 -16.57
N ASN A 370 38.78 -19.51 -15.27
CA ASN A 370 39.89 -19.66 -14.33
C ASN A 370 40.35 -21.11 -14.19
N ILE A 371 39.44 -22.06 -14.10
CA ILE A 371 39.79 -23.50 -14.05
C ILE A 371 40.52 -23.92 -15.33
N ALA A 372 40.03 -23.51 -16.50
CA ALA A 372 40.64 -23.83 -17.78
C ALA A 372 42.06 -23.22 -17.92
N LEU A 373 42.25 -21.97 -17.45
CA LEU A 373 43.56 -21.34 -17.40
C LEU A 373 44.53 -22.10 -16.49
N GLU A 374 44.08 -22.50 -15.30
CA GLU A 374 44.90 -23.24 -14.35
C GLU A 374 45.28 -24.64 -14.88
N GLN A 375 44.36 -25.31 -15.57
CA GLN A 375 44.62 -26.57 -16.27
C GLN A 375 45.66 -26.39 -17.39
N ARG A 376 45.54 -25.32 -18.18
CA ARG A 376 46.51 -25.01 -19.25
C ARG A 376 47.89 -24.71 -18.68
N ARG A 377 47.97 -23.98 -17.56
CA ARG A 377 49.23 -23.67 -16.88
C ARG A 377 49.91 -24.95 -16.39
N ARG A 378 49.21 -25.81 -15.65
CA ARG A 378 49.73 -27.09 -15.15
C ARG A 378 50.17 -28.01 -16.28
N HIS A 379 49.46 -28.01 -17.41
CA HIS A 379 49.84 -28.81 -18.57
C HIS A 379 51.20 -28.39 -19.13
N ILE A 380 51.46 -27.08 -19.28
CA ILE A 380 52.74 -26.56 -19.74
C ILE A 380 53.86 -26.87 -18.73
N GLU A 381 53.62 -26.66 -17.43
CA GLU A 381 54.58 -27.02 -16.37
C GLU A 381 54.94 -28.50 -16.43
N THR A 382 53.95 -29.39 -16.56
CA THR A 382 54.18 -30.84 -16.66
C THR A 382 54.99 -31.20 -17.91
N ILE A 383 54.72 -30.55 -19.05
CA ILE A 383 55.51 -30.75 -20.27
C ILE A 383 56.97 -30.35 -20.02
N LEU A 384 57.22 -29.15 -19.49
CA LEU A 384 58.58 -28.66 -19.25
C LEU A 384 59.37 -29.55 -18.29
N GLU A 385 58.73 -30.06 -17.24
CA GLU A 385 59.36 -30.95 -16.26
C GLU A 385 59.67 -32.37 -16.81
N SER A 386 58.90 -32.84 -17.79
CA SER A 386 59.06 -34.18 -18.37
C SER A 386 60.11 -34.27 -19.49
N ILE A 387 60.52 -33.14 -20.06
CA ILE A 387 61.46 -33.10 -21.18
C ILE A 387 62.89 -33.43 -20.67
N PRO A 388 63.63 -34.35 -21.34
CA PRO A 388 64.97 -34.77 -20.91
C PRO A 388 66.09 -33.76 -21.23
N THR A 389 65.78 -32.66 -21.93
CA THR A 389 66.70 -31.54 -22.16
C THR A 389 66.60 -30.52 -21.03
N GLY A 390 67.74 -29.96 -20.62
CA GLY A 390 67.76 -28.92 -19.60
C GLY A 390 67.16 -27.63 -20.15
N VAL A 391 66.11 -27.10 -19.52
CA VAL A 391 65.48 -25.84 -19.90
C VAL A 391 65.66 -24.84 -18.78
N LEU A 392 66.20 -23.67 -19.09
CA LEU A 392 66.40 -22.55 -18.17
C LEU A 392 65.83 -21.29 -18.82
N SER A 393 64.88 -20.64 -18.16
CA SER A 393 64.28 -19.38 -18.63
C SER A 393 64.81 -18.21 -17.82
N LEU A 394 65.02 -17.09 -18.50
CA LEU A 394 65.48 -15.81 -17.93
C LEU A 394 64.41 -14.74 -18.18
N ASP A 395 64.31 -13.76 -17.28
CA ASP A 395 63.57 -12.52 -17.55
C ASP A 395 64.38 -11.52 -18.39
N ALA A 396 63.78 -10.37 -18.71
CA ALA A 396 64.45 -9.27 -19.41
C ALA A 396 65.65 -8.66 -18.64
N ARG A 397 65.80 -8.96 -17.34
CA ARG A 397 66.95 -8.54 -16.50
C ARG A 397 68.02 -9.63 -16.38
N ARG A 398 67.87 -10.74 -17.13
CA ARG A 398 68.78 -11.90 -17.13
C ARG A 398 68.81 -12.63 -15.78
N GLN A 399 67.73 -12.54 -15.02
CA GLN A 399 67.51 -13.33 -13.81
C GLN A 399 66.74 -14.59 -14.15
N ILE A 400 67.09 -15.71 -13.51
CA ILE A 400 66.45 -17.00 -13.76
C ILE A 400 65.01 -16.98 -13.26
N THR A 401 64.05 -17.31 -14.13
CA THR A 401 62.61 -17.37 -13.81
C THR A 401 62.10 -18.79 -13.67
N HIS A 402 62.69 -19.74 -14.40
CA HIS A 402 62.28 -21.14 -14.38
C HIS A 402 63.43 -22.05 -14.78
N VAL A 403 63.52 -23.22 -14.13
CA VAL A 403 64.44 -24.31 -14.50
C VAL A 403 63.68 -25.62 -14.41
N ASN A 404 63.87 -26.52 -15.39
CA ASN A 404 63.26 -27.85 -15.32
C ASN A 404 64.15 -28.86 -14.59
N HIS A 405 63.57 -29.98 -14.18
CA HIS A 405 64.32 -31.03 -13.46
C HIS A 405 65.50 -31.61 -14.27
N ALA A 406 65.41 -31.69 -15.60
CA ALA A 406 66.51 -32.14 -16.44
C ALA A 406 67.74 -31.20 -16.35
N PHE A 407 67.53 -29.89 -16.28
CA PHE A 407 68.60 -28.91 -16.11
C PHE A 407 69.34 -29.13 -14.78
N LEU A 408 68.59 -29.31 -13.69
CA LEU A 408 69.17 -29.62 -12.38
C LEU A 408 70.00 -30.90 -12.41
N ARG A 409 69.48 -31.97 -13.05
CA ARG A 409 70.22 -33.22 -13.20
C ARG A 409 71.52 -33.05 -14.00
N MET A 410 71.53 -32.20 -15.03
CA MET A 410 72.71 -31.97 -15.88
C MET A 410 73.78 -31.15 -15.17
N PHE A 411 73.42 -30.10 -14.43
CA PHE A 411 74.37 -29.11 -13.91
C PHE A 411 74.63 -29.21 -12.40
N THR A 412 73.86 -30.00 -11.65
CA THR A 412 74.08 -30.25 -10.20
C THR A 412 74.16 -31.75 -9.87
N PRO A 413 75.26 -32.46 -10.19
CA PRO A 413 75.34 -33.92 -10.06
C PRO A 413 75.74 -34.43 -8.67
N SER A 414 75.86 -33.59 -7.63
CA SER A 414 76.46 -34.00 -6.35
C SER A 414 75.83 -33.30 -5.14
N GLY A 415 74.87 -33.96 -4.47
CA GLY A 415 74.77 -34.05 -3.01
C GLY A 415 74.71 -32.80 -2.12
N THR A 416 74.59 -31.58 -2.63
CA THR A 416 74.21 -30.42 -1.81
C THR A 416 72.70 -30.39 -1.66
N GLU A 417 72.20 -30.88 -0.52
CA GLU A 417 70.79 -30.83 -0.09
C GLU A 417 70.26 -29.40 0.16
N SER A 418 70.62 -28.41 -0.67
CA SER A 418 70.14 -27.02 -0.54
C SER A 418 69.93 -26.29 -1.88
N GLY A 419 69.94 -26.99 -3.00
CA GLY A 419 69.59 -26.43 -4.32
C GLY A 419 68.21 -26.83 -4.80
N SER A 420 67.14 -26.56 -4.04
CA SER A 420 65.77 -26.65 -4.61
C SER A 420 65.69 -25.70 -5.81
N ALA A 421 64.90 -25.99 -6.84
CA ALA A 421 64.68 -25.09 -7.98
C ALA A 421 64.44 -23.62 -7.52
N ASP A 422 63.77 -23.44 -6.37
CA ASP A 422 63.53 -22.16 -5.70
C ASP A 422 64.77 -21.35 -5.31
N SER A 423 65.93 -21.97 -5.07
CA SER A 423 67.17 -21.25 -4.72
C SER A 423 67.87 -20.65 -5.94
N LEU A 424 67.54 -21.13 -7.15
CA LEU A 424 68.09 -20.63 -8.41
C LEU A 424 67.17 -19.60 -9.06
N ILE A 425 65.91 -19.49 -8.63
CA ILE A 425 64.98 -18.49 -9.15
C ILE A 425 65.37 -17.11 -8.59
N GLY A 426 65.54 -16.14 -9.49
CA GLY A 426 65.92 -14.76 -9.17
C GLY A 426 67.42 -14.49 -9.14
N THR A 427 68.28 -15.52 -9.24
CA THR A 427 69.73 -15.35 -9.32
C THR A 427 70.19 -15.06 -10.76
N GLY A 428 71.39 -14.51 -10.91
CA GLY A 428 71.98 -14.26 -12.23
C GLY A 428 72.70 -15.50 -12.78
N LEU A 429 72.99 -15.49 -14.09
CA LEU A 429 73.77 -16.57 -14.73
C LEU A 429 75.15 -16.79 -14.10
N GLY A 430 75.77 -15.72 -13.59
CA GLY A 430 77.10 -15.77 -12.95
C GLY A 430 77.13 -16.48 -11.60
N ASP A 431 75.98 -16.68 -10.95
CA ASP A 431 75.89 -17.40 -9.68
C ASP A 431 75.73 -18.92 -9.90
N VAL A 432 75.33 -19.33 -11.12
CA VAL A 432 75.01 -20.73 -11.47
C VAL A 432 76.09 -21.38 -12.33
N PHE A 433 76.72 -20.61 -13.23
CA PHE A 433 77.76 -21.09 -14.14
C PHE A 433 79.12 -20.51 -13.80
N SER A 434 80.20 -21.22 -14.16
CA SER A 434 81.56 -20.68 -14.06
C SER A 434 81.75 -19.47 -14.99
N PRO A 435 82.66 -18.54 -14.67
CA PRO A 435 82.89 -17.33 -15.48
C PRO A 435 83.17 -17.61 -16.96
N GLU A 436 83.88 -18.71 -17.26
CA GLU A 436 84.18 -19.16 -18.62
C GLU A 436 82.91 -19.48 -19.42
N ILE A 437 81.97 -20.22 -18.82
CA ILE A 437 80.71 -20.58 -19.47
C ILE A 437 79.82 -19.35 -19.65
N VAL A 438 79.82 -18.42 -18.69
CA VAL A 438 79.05 -17.17 -18.80
C VAL A 438 79.57 -16.31 -19.96
N GLU A 439 80.89 -16.23 -20.13
CA GLU A 439 81.52 -15.52 -21.26
C GLU A 439 81.15 -16.13 -22.61
N ASP A 440 80.88 -17.45 -22.68
CA ASP A 440 80.41 -18.13 -23.88
C ASP A 440 78.89 -17.95 -24.13
N ILE A 441 78.07 -17.91 -23.08
CA ILE A 441 76.61 -17.74 -23.17
C ILE A 441 76.24 -16.30 -23.55
N GLU A 442 76.96 -15.31 -23.04
CA GLU A 442 76.64 -13.90 -23.20
C GLU A 442 76.61 -13.42 -24.67
N PRO A 443 77.57 -13.79 -25.55
CA PRO A 443 77.48 -13.57 -26.99
C PRO A 443 76.27 -14.23 -27.65
N LEU A 444 75.83 -15.39 -27.14
CA LEU A 444 74.68 -16.12 -27.67
C LEU A 444 73.36 -15.41 -27.33
N LEU A 445 73.22 -14.85 -26.13
CA LEU A 445 72.07 -14.01 -25.75
C LEU A 445 71.94 -12.81 -26.71
N ARG A 446 73.02 -12.06 -26.93
CA ARG A 446 73.05 -10.90 -27.86
C ARG A 446 72.81 -11.28 -29.32
N ARG A 447 73.15 -12.51 -29.69
CA ARG A 447 72.90 -13.04 -31.04
C ARG A 447 71.45 -13.50 -31.18
N ALA A 448 70.87 -14.10 -30.15
CA ALA A 448 69.46 -14.50 -30.10
C ALA A 448 68.51 -13.29 -30.11
N GLU A 449 68.86 -12.17 -29.46
CA GLU A 449 68.07 -10.91 -29.57
C GLU A 449 67.89 -10.46 -31.02
N ARG A 450 68.96 -10.58 -31.84
CA ARG A 450 68.97 -10.10 -33.22
C ARG A 450 68.40 -11.10 -34.22
N MET A 451 68.61 -12.39 -33.99
CA MET A 451 68.27 -13.45 -34.94
C MET A 451 67.09 -14.33 -34.48
N GLY A 452 66.52 -14.05 -33.31
CA GLY A 452 65.46 -14.84 -32.67
C GLY A 452 65.99 -16.05 -31.90
N SER A 453 66.79 -16.90 -32.54
CA SER A 453 67.40 -18.09 -31.90
C SER A 453 68.79 -18.38 -32.45
N THR A 454 69.66 -18.93 -31.62
CA THR A 454 70.99 -19.40 -32.01
C THR A 454 71.37 -20.67 -31.25
N THR A 455 72.04 -21.59 -31.92
CA THR A 455 72.53 -22.84 -31.32
C THR A 455 74.04 -22.90 -31.45
N THR A 456 74.73 -23.34 -30.40
CA THR A 456 76.18 -23.54 -30.39
C THR A 456 76.51 -24.77 -29.54
N GLN A 457 77.55 -25.50 -29.93
CA GLN A 457 78.08 -26.61 -29.14
C GLN A 457 79.08 -26.06 -28.13
N LEU A 458 78.91 -26.45 -26.88
CA LEU A 458 79.74 -26.03 -25.77
C LEU A 458 80.22 -27.25 -25.00
N GLU A 459 81.49 -27.26 -24.62
CA GLU A 459 82.02 -28.29 -23.72
C GLU A 459 81.92 -27.79 -22.29
N VAL A 460 81.08 -28.44 -21.50
CA VAL A 460 80.89 -28.10 -20.10
C VAL A 460 81.77 -29.03 -19.28
N ALA A 461 82.71 -28.45 -18.54
CA ALA A 461 83.51 -29.16 -17.55
C ALA A 461 82.89 -29.00 -16.16
N LEU A 462 82.26 -30.06 -15.66
CA LEU A 462 81.89 -30.17 -14.24
C LEU A 462 82.99 -30.90 -13.47
N GLN A 463 83.06 -30.69 -12.15
CA GLN A 463 84.18 -31.10 -11.28
C GLN A 463 84.74 -32.51 -11.53
N HIS A 464 83.91 -33.48 -11.95
CA HIS A 464 84.33 -34.88 -12.22
C HIS A 464 83.90 -35.43 -13.60
N THR A 465 83.32 -34.61 -14.49
CA THR A 465 82.83 -35.06 -15.81
C THR A 465 82.85 -33.93 -16.82
N GLN A 466 83.46 -34.17 -17.99
CA GLN A 466 83.29 -33.31 -19.17
C GLN A 466 82.21 -33.90 -20.07
N PHE A 467 81.27 -33.07 -20.46
CA PHE A 467 80.19 -33.44 -21.37
C PHE A 467 79.95 -32.32 -22.39
N SER A 468 79.60 -32.70 -23.61
CA SER A 468 79.33 -31.74 -24.68
C SER A 468 77.84 -31.48 -24.73
N VAL A 469 77.46 -30.21 -24.74
CA VAL A 469 76.06 -29.78 -24.76
C VAL A 469 75.81 -28.92 -25.98
N ALA A 470 74.70 -29.17 -26.69
CA ALA A 470 74.16 -28.19 -27.60
C ALA A 470 73.34 -27.18 -26.79
N LEU A 471 73.83 -25.94 -26.71
CA LEU A 471 73.12 -24.83 -26.11
C LEU A 471 72.36 -24.08 -27.19
N THR A 472 71.03 -24.07 -27.09
CA THR A 472 70.16 -23.22 -27.90
C THR A 472 69.63 -22.08 -27.04
N VAL A 473 69.84 -20.85 -27.49
CA VAL A 473 69.34 -19.64 -26.83
C VAL A 473 68.29 -18.99 -27.73
N ALA A 474 67.07 -18.84 -27.22
CA ALA A 474 65.96 -18.20 -27.92
C ALA A 474 65.46 -16.98 -27.15
N SER A 475 65.22 -15.86 -27.85
CA SER A 475 64.62 -14.66 -27.26
C SER A 475 63.09 -14.80 -27.21
N LEU A 476 62.49 -14.51 -26.06
CA LEU A 476 61.04 -14.45 -25.86
C LEU A 476 60.55 -13.03 -26.07
N GLN A 477 59.76 -12.81 -27.11
CA GLN A 477 59.15 -11.51 -27.42
C GLN A 477 57.64 -11.65 -27.57
N HIS A 478 56.88 -10.70 -27.00
CA HIS A 478 55.45 -10.62 -27.20
C HIS A 478 55.03 -9.16 -27.40
N GLY A 479 54.38 -8.85 -28.53
CA GLY A 479 53.90 -7.49 -28.83
C GLY A 479 55.01 -6.43 -28.91
N GLY A 480 56.23 -6.81 -29.33
CA GLY A 480 57.38 -5.90 -29.41
C GLY A 480 58.07 -5.60 -28.07
N ARG A 481 57.63 -6.23 -26.97
CA ARG A 481 58.29 -6.15 -25.66
C ARG A 481 59.08 -7.43 -25.42
N GLU A 482 60.34 -7.27 -25.02
CA GLU A 482 61.20 -8.37 -24.61
C GLU A 482 60.74 -8.92 -23.26
N LEU A 483 60.40 -10.22 -23.24
CA LEU A 483 59.99 -10.93 -22.04
C LEU A 483 61.18 -11.61 -21.36
N GLY A 484 62.23 -11.94 -22.12
CA GLY A 484 63.46 -12.56 -21.63
C GLY A 484 63.99 -13.61 -22.61
N TYR A 485 64.55 -14.71 -22.09
CA TYR A 485 65.24 -15.73 -22.88
C TYR A 485 64.89 -17.14 -22.42
N VAL A 486 64.95 -18.11 -23.33
CA VAL A 486 64.96 -19.54 -22.99
C VAL A 486 66.26 -20.15 -23.49
N LEU A 487 66.96 -20.80 -22.58
CA LEU A 487 68.17 -21.56 -22.82
C LEU A 487 67.82 -23.03 -22.72
N VAL A 488 68.10 -23.77 -23.80
CA VAL A 488 67.89 -25.22 -23.89
C VAL A 488 69.24 -25.91 -24.02
N PHE A 489 69.52 -26.83 -23.11
CA PHE A 489 70.74 -27.61 -22.99
C PHE A 489 70.45 -29.06 -23.35
N GLU A 490 70.99 -29.53 -24.48
CA GLU A 490 70.86 -30.90 -24.94
C GLU A 490 72.20 -31.64 -24.82
N ASP A 491 72.24 -32.71 -24.02
CA ASP A 491 73.46 -33.51 -23.82
C ASP A 491 73.78 -34.33 -25.08
N LEU A 492 74.91 -34.02 -25.71
CA LEU A 492 75.42 -34.69 -26.91
C LEU A 492 76.43 -35.79 -26.59
N SER A 493 76.70 -36.08 -25.32
CA SER A 493 77.76 -37.03 -24.92
C SER A 493 77.61 -38.40 -25.57
N ASP A 494 76.42 -38.97 -25.54
CA ASP A 494 76.18 -40.30 -26.10
C ASP A 494 76.20 -40.28 -27.64
N LEU A 495 75.69 -39.21 -28.24
CA LEU A 495 75.72 -39.03 -29.69
C LEU A 495 77.14 -38.88 -30.21
N LEU A 496 77.96 -38.05 -29.57
CA LEU A 496 79.37 -37.86 -29.95
C LEU A 496 80.21 -39.11 -29.66
N LYS A 497 79.94 -39.85 -28.57
CA LYS A 497 80.58 -41.16 -28.30
C LYS A 497 80.23 -42.16 -29.40
N ALA A 498 78.95 -42.26 -29.77
CA ALA A 498 78.48 -43.15 -30.84
C ALA A 498 79.09 -42.77 -32.21
N GLN A 499 79.15 -41.46 -32.52
CA GLN A 499 79.77 -40.96 -33.75
C GLN A 499 81.26 -41.29 -33.80
N LYS A 500 82.00 -41.07 -32.70
CA LYS A 500 83.43 -41.43 -32.59
C LYS A 500 83.64 -42.94 -32.74
N GLN A 501 82.79 -43.78 -32.13
CA GLN A 501 82.86 -45.24 -32.27
C GLN A 501 82.56 -45.72 -33.70
N ALA A 502 81.58 -45.11 -34.37
CA ALA A 502 81.25 -45.43 -35.76
C ALA A 502 82.39 -45.06 -36.71
N ALA A 503 82.96 -43.86 -36.56
CA ALA A 503 84.13 -43.43 -37.32
C ALA A 503 85.33 -44.36 -37.08
N TRP A 504 85.60 -44.75 -35.83
CA TRP A 504 86.66 -45.70 -35.50
C TRP A 504 86.43 -47.10 -36.10
N ARG A 505 85.18 -47.59 -36.12
CA ARG A 505 84.83 -48.87 -36.78
C ARG A 505 85.11 -48.83 -38.28
N GLU A 506 84.84 -47.70 -38.93
CA GLU A 506 85.09 -47.54 -40.37
C GLU A 506 86.60 -47.52 -40.66
N VAL A 507 87.37 -46.75 -39.88
CA VAL A 507 88.84 -46.71 -39.97
C VAL A 507 89.43 -48.10 -39.73
N ALA A 508 89.00 -48.79 -38.68
CA ALA A 508 89.48 -50.14 -38.37
C ALA A 508 89.18 -51.15 -39.50
N ARG A 509 87.99 -51.06 -40.14
CA ARG A 509 87.63 -51.91 -41.27
C ARG A 509 88.49 -51.65 -42.50
N ARG A 510 88.80 -50.37 -42.77
CA ARG A 510 89.68 -49.97 -43.89
C ARG A 510 91.10 -50.49 -43.68
N VAL A 511 91.66 -50.32 -42.48
CA VAL A 511 92.99 -50.84 -42.11
C VAL A 511 93.03 -52.37 -42.23
N ALA A 512 91.99 -53.08 -41.77
CA ALA A 512 91.92 -54.53 -41.90
C ALA A 512 91.93 -55.01 -43.37
N HIS A 513 91.24 -54.29 -44.27
CA HIS A 513 91.26 -54.58 -45.71
C HIS A 513 92.63 -54.33 -46.33
N GLU A 514 93.30 -53.24 -45.97
CA GLU A 514 94.61 -52.90 -46.51
C GLU A 514 95.73 -53.82 -46.01
N ILE A 515 95.61 -54.38 -44.79
CA ILE A 515 96.53 -55.41 -44.27
C ILE A 515 96.29 -56.78 -44.92
N LYS A 516 95.03 -57.15 -45.20
CA LYS A 516 94.68 -58.45 -45.79
C LYS A 516 95.16 -58.60 -47.24
N ASN A 517 95.19 -57.50 -47.99
CA ASN A 517 95.60 -57.46 -49.39
C ASN A 517 97.04 -57.96 -49.64
N PRO A 518 98.07 -57.53 -48.89
CA PRO A 518 99.43 -58.07 -49.00
C PRO A 518 99.61 -59.43 -48.29
N LEU A 519 98.85 -59.74 -47.23
CA LEU A 519 98.95 -61.03 -46.52
C LEU A 519 98.45 -62.23 -47.35
N THR A 520 97.44 -62.03 -48.20
CA THR A 520 96.84 -63.14 -48.98
C THR A 520 97.80 -63.71 -50.04
N PRO A 521 98.50 -62.89 -50.86
CA PRO A 521 99.55 -63.37 -51.75
C PRO A 521 100.74 -63.98 -51.01
N ILE A 522 101.12 -63.46 -49.84
CA ILE A 522 102.20 -64.03 -49.01
C ILE A 522 101.83 -65.45 -48.57
N ALA A 523 100.63 -65.62 -48.00
CA ALA A 523 100.14 -66.92 -47.53
C ALA A 523 100.02 -67.93 -48.70
N LEU A 524 99.41 -67.52 -49.83
CA LEU A 524 99.27 -68.39 -51.00
C LEU A 524 100.62 -68.75 -51.63
N SER A 525 101.57 -67.82 -51.65
CA SER A 525 102.93 -68.07 -52.13
C SER A 525 103.68 -69.02 -51.22
N ALA A 526 103.55 -68.88 -49.89
CA ALA A 526 104.12 -69.80 -48.91
C ALA A 526 103.50 -71.22 -49.02
N GLU A 527 102.18 -71.30 -49.17
CA GLU A 527 101.48 -72.58 -49.35
C GLU A 527 101.86 -73.25 -50.68
N ARG A 528 102.06 -72.44 -51.74
CA ARG A 528 102.54 -72.93 -53.04
C ARG A 528 103.96 -73.45 -52.96
N ILE A 529 104.85 -72.77 -52.22
CA ILE A 529 106.20 -73.26 -51.91
C ILE A 529 106.12 -74.60 -51.16
N GLN A 530 105.29 -74.68 -50.12
CA GLN A 530 105.13 -75.89 -49.31
C GLN A 530 104.61 -77.09 -50.12
N ARG A 531 103.53 -76.92 -50.89
CA ARG A 531 103.00 -77.97 -51.78
C ARG A 531 104.01 -78.41 -52.84
N HIS A 532 104.89 -77.50 -53.26
CA HIS A 532 105.95 -77.81 -54.22
C HIS A 532 107.08 -78.64 -53.59
N LEU A 533 107.43 -78.38 -52.33
CA LEU A 533 108.36 -79.18 -51.52
C LEU A 533 107.83 -80.59 -51.23
N GLU A 534 106.54 -80.73 -50.94
CA GLU A 534 105.92 -82.03 -50.61
C GLU A 534 105.80 -82.98 -51.82
N ARG A 535 105.80 -82.47 -53.05
CA ARG A 535 105.56 -83.25 -54.29
C ARG A 535 106.81 -83.82 -54.97
N ALA A 536 108.00 -83.68 -54.38
CA ALA A 536 109.28 -84.28 -54.78
C ALA A 536 109.30 -84.96 -56.17
N THR A 537 109.41 -84.16 -57.24
CA THR A 537 109.61 -84.64 -58.62
C THR A 537 110.88 -84.00 -59.21
N PRO A 538 111.89 -84.80 -59.64
CA PRO A 538 113.14 -84.27 -60.14
C PRO A 538 112.99 -83.84 -61.61
N GLN A 539 112.62 -82.58 -61.82
CA GLN A 539 112.89 -81.84 -63.07
C GLN A 539 113.50 -80.49 -62.68
N GLU A 540 114.83 -80.40 -62.77
CA GLU A 540 115.65 -79.32 -62.19
C GLU A 540 115.40 -77.90 -62.78
N GLY A 541 114.66 -77.77 -63.90
CA GLY A 541 114.42 -76.47 -64.55
C GLY A 541 113.11 -75.74 -64.17
N ALA A 542 112.01 -76.45 -63.93
CA ALA A 542 110.68 -75.83 -63.71
C ALA A 542 110.42 -75.47 -62.24
N SER A 543 110.99 -76.24 -61.30
CA SER A 543 110.83 -76.03 -59.86
C SER A 543 111.47 -74.73 -59.36
N PHE A 544 112.63 -74.36 -59.90
CA PHE A 544 113.33 -73.14 -59.50
C PHE A 544 112.55 -71.88 -59.89
N ARG A 545 111.89 -71.86 -61.06
CA ARG A 545 111.07 -70.72 -61.50
C ARG A 545 109.85 -70.50 -60.60
N ILE A 546 109.19 -71.56 -60.15
CA ILE A 546 108.00 -71.45 -59.28
C ILE A 546 108.38 -70.92 -57.90
N LEU A 547 109.47 -71.43 -57.32
CA LEU A 547 109.98 -70.94 -56.02
C LEU A 547 110.41 -69.48 -56.11
N ASN A 548 111.13 -69.10 -57.17
CA ASN A 548 111.58 -67.72 -57.34
C ASN A 548 110.40 -66.75 -57.55
N ALA A 549 109.39 -67.14 -58.34
CA ALA A 549 108.17 -66.34 -58.50
C ALA A 549 107.36 -66.18 -57.19
N CYS A 550 107.32 -67.22 -56.35
CA CYS A 550 106.67 -67.15 -55.03
C CYS A 550 107.48 -66.26 -54.07
N ALA A 551 108.81 -66.36 -54.07
CA ALA A 551 109.69 -65.52 -53.27
C ALA A 551 109.59 -64.04 -53.67
N GLU A 552 109.54 -63.75 -54.98
CA GLU A 552 109.34 -62.40 -55.51
C GLU A 552 107.96 -61.83 -55.14
N THR A 553 106.90 -62.65 -55.18
CA THR A 553 105.55 -62.27 -54.75
C THR A 553 105.50 -61.96 -53.25
N ILE A 554 106.18 -62.76 -52.41
CA ILE A 554 106.30 -62.51 -50.97
C ILE A 554 107.09 -61.22 -50.73
N SER A 555 108.23 -61.05 -51.38
CA SER A 555 109.08 -59.87 -51.20
C SER A 555 108.36 -58.57 -51.60
N THR A 556 107.63 -58.60 -52.72
CA THR A 556 106.83 -57.45 -53.19
C THR A 556 105.68 -57.14 -52.22
N ALA A 557 104.99 -58.17 -51.73
CA ALA A 557 103.90 -58.00 -50.78
C ALA A 557 104.37 -57.50 -49.40
N VAL A 558 105.55 -57.93 -48.95
CA VAL A 558 106.20 -57.41 -47.71
C VAL A 558 106.60 -55.95 -47.88
N GLU A 559 107.14 -55.55 -49.03
CA GLU A 559 107.50 -54.15 -49.28
C GLU A 559 106.26 -53.24 -49.32
N ASN A 560 105.16 -53.70 -49.93
CA ASN A 560 103.88 -52.98 -49.88
C ASN A 560 103.34 -52.82 -48.44
N LEU A 561 103.52 -53.82 -47.59
CA LEU A 561 103.17 -53.74 -46.16
C LEU A 561 104.04 -52.71 -45.41
N ARG A 562 105.32 -52.59 -45.81
CA ARG A 562 106.26 -51.61 -45.24
C ARG A 562 105.94 -50.16 -45.61
N THR A 563 105.18 -49.93 -46.66
CA THR A 563 104.69 -48.58 -47.03
C THR A 563 103.38 -48.18 -46.34
N LEU A 564 102.72 -49.11 -45.64
CA LEU A 564 101.43 -48.90 -44.94
C LEU A 564 101.58 -48.60 -43.43
N VAL A 565 102.76 -48.86 -42.87
CA VAL A 565 103.15 -48.54 -41.48
C VAL A 565 104.11 -47.36 -41.52
#